data_AF-A0A800G5Z1-F1
#
_entry.id   AF-A0A800G5Z1-F1
#
_cell.length_a   1.000
_cell.length_b   1.000
_cell.length_c   1.000
_cell.angle_alpha   90.00
_cell.angle_beta   90.00
_cell.angle_gamma   90.00
#
_symmetry.space_group_name_H-M   'P 1'
#
loop_
_entity.id
_entity.type
_entity.pdbx_description
1 polymer ?
#
loop_
_entity_poly.entity_id
_entity_poly.type
_entity_poly.pdbx_seq_one_letter_code
_entity_poly.pdbx_strand_id
1 'polypeptide(L)'
;MTTINYRSRWGQVDIVAQDGLELVFAEVKTRRGTALGTPEESVTATKAKRLIATAQDYPQENDLEQAPWRIDVVSIHLDNSGKLLEVNHIQIAVGEEG
;
A
#
# COMPACT_ATOMS: atom_id res chain seq x y z
N MET A 1 -11.65 3.86 10.04
CA MET A 1 -11.83 4.64 8.80
C MET A 1 -11.23 3.85 7.63
N THR A 2 -11.82 3.95 6.43
CA THR A 2 -11.24 3.33 5.21
C THR A 2 -11.59 4.15 3.97
N THR A 3 -10.58 4.44 3.16
CA THR A 3 -10.68 5.15 1.87
C THR A 3 -10.01 4.30 0.79
N ILE A 4 -10.63 4.19 -0.37
CA ILE A 4 -10.08 3.45 -1.51
C ILE A 4 -9.75 4.39 -2.68
N ASN A 5 -8.74 4.05 -3.47
CA ASN A 5 -8.26 4.84 -4.60
C ASN A 5 -7.98 6.30 -4.21
N TYR A 6 -7.33 6.51 -3.06
CA TYR A 6 -6.98 7.84 -2.58
C TYR A 6 -5.99 8.51 -3.53
N ARG A 7 -6.24 9.78 -3.87
CA ARG A 7 -5.37 10.57 -4.74
C ARG A 7 -4.85 11.78 -3.98
N SER A 8 -3.54 11.97 -4.03
CA SER A 8 -2.83 13.14 -3.53
C SER A 8 -2.09 13.83 -4.68
N ARG A 9 -1.48 14.98 -4.40
CA ARG A 9 -0.54 15.63 -5.34
C ARG A 9 0.69 14.76 -5.66
N TRP A 10 1.02 13.79 -4.81
CA TRP A 10 2.20 12.92 -4.97
C TRP A 10 1.89 11.65 -5.78
N GLY A 11 0.63 11.22 -5.79
CA GLY A 11 0.22 10.03 -6.54
C GLY A 11 -1.08 9.42 -6.05
N GLN A 12 -1.18 8.10 -6.17
CA GLN A 12 -2.34 7.33 -5.74
C GLN A 12 -1.90 6.28 -4.72
N VAL A 13 -2.75 6.08 -3.72
CA VAL A 13 -2.70 4.96 -2.76
C VAL A 13 -3.99 4.16 -2.94
N ASP A 14 -3.88 2.85 -3.04
CA ASP A 14 -5.06 2.01 -3.31
C ASP A 14 -6.00 1.96 -2.10
N ILE A 15 -5.45 1.88 -0.88
CA ILE A 15 -6.22 1.86 0.36
C ILE A 15 -5.52 2.72 1.41
N VAL A 16 -6.29 3.60 2.06
CA VAL A 16 -5.90 4.23 3.33
C VAL A 16 -6.86 3.72 4.39
N ALA A 17 -6.34 3.05 5.41
CA ALA A 17 -7.14 2.50 6.50
C ALA A 17 -6.57 2.92 7.85
N GLN A 18 -7.36 2.72 8.90
CA GLN A 18 -6.92 2.91 10.27
C GLN A 18 -6.91 1.54 10.97
N ASP A 19 -5.77 1.16 11.51
CA ASP A 19 -5.56 -0.04 12.32
C ASP A 19 -5.14 0.37 13.73
N GLY A 20 -6.11 0.40 14.65
CA GLY A 20 -5.91 0.99 15.96
C GLY A 20 -5.55 2.47 15.87
N LEU A 21 -4.33 2.81 16.30
CA LEU A 21 -3.80 4.18 16.25
C LEU A 21 -3.00 4.46 14.97
N GLU A 22 -2.68 3.44 14.18
CA GLU A 22 -1.81 3.56 13.01
C GLU A 22 -2.62 3.73 11.72
N LEU A 23 -2.19 4.64 10.86
CA LEU A 23 -2.67 4.77 9.50
C LEU A 23 -1.93 3.79 8.58
N VAL A 24 -2.69 3.00 7.85
CA VAL A 24 -2.17 2.00 6.92
C VAL A 24 -2.39 2.48 5.49
N PHE A 25 -1.30 2.76 4.79
CA PHE A 25 -1.28 3.08 3.37
C PHE A 25 -0.94 1.81 2.61
N ALA A 26 -1.95 1.11 2.08
CA ALA A 26 -1.75 -0.16 1.40
C ALA A 26 -1.82 -0.03 -0.12
N GLU A 27 -0.83 -0.62 -0.78
CA GLU A 27 -0.79 -0.85 -2.22
C GLU A 27 -1.29 -2.26 -2.54
N VAL A 28 -2.18 -2.42 -3.52
CA VAL A 28 -2.76 -3.72 -3.89
C VAL A 28 -2.20 -4.20 -5.22
N LYS A 29 -1.61 -5.41 -5.20
CA LYS A 29 -0.89 -6.02 -6.32
C LYS A 29 -1.60 -7.29 -6.75
N THR A 30 -2.27 -7.27 -7.90
CA THR A 30 -2.89 -8.50 -8.44
C THR A 30 -2.04 -9.11 -9.55
N ARG A 31 -1.73 -10.40 -9.44
CA ARG A 31 -1.11 -11.19 -10.52
C ARG A 31 -2.03 -12.32 -10.96
N ARG A 32 -1.97 -12.69 -12.25
CA ARG A 32 -2.71 -13.82 -12.83
C ARG A 32 -1.75 -14.84 -13.43
N GLY A 33 -2.07 -16.12 -13.27
CA GLY A 33 -1.33 -17.23 -13.88
C GLY A 33 0.00 -17.55 -13.18
N THR A 34 0.91 -18.19 -13.89
CA THR A 34 2.19 -18.71 -13.36
C THR A 34 3.38 -17.76 -13.57
N ALA A 35 3.13 -16.49 -13.87
CA ALA A 35 4.20 -15.51 -14.09
C ALA A 35 5.07 -15.39 -12.83
N LEU A 36 6.38 -15.63 -12.99
CA LEU A 36 7.40 -15.52 -11.94
C LEU A 36 7.76 -14.04 -11.68
N GLY A 37 8.14 -13.76 -10.43
CA GLY A 37 8.48 -12.43 -9.88
C GLY A 37 7.93 -12.31 -8.45
N THR A 38 8.72 -11.83 -7.50
CA THR A 38 8.24 -11.74 -6.10
C THR A 38 7.40 -10.48 -5.88
N PRO A 39 6.40 -10.50 -4.98
CA PRO A 39 5.65 -9.31 -4.61
C PRO A 39 6.53 -8.17 -4.09
N GLU A 40 7.69 -8.48 -3.47
CA GLU A 40 8.62 -7.46 -2.97
C GLU A 40 9.30 -6.67 -4.10
N GLU A 41 9.52 -7.24 -5.29
CA GLU A 41 10.02 -6.51 -6.46
C GLU A 41 9.03 -5.47 -7.01
N SER A 42 7.80 -5.46 -6.50
CA SER A 42 6.70 -4.78 -7.16
C SER A 42 6.59 -3.28 -6.81
N VAL A 43 7.07 -2.82 -5.64
CA VAL A 43 7.05 -1.39 -5.32
C VAL A 43 8.35 -0.75 -5.83
N THR A 44 8.29 -0.11 -7.00
CA THR A 44 9.44 0.61 -7.54
C THR A 44 9.87 1.73 -6.60
N ALA A 45 11.16 2.11 -6.61
CA ALA A 45 11.66 3.21 -5.79
C ALA A 45 10.88 4.53 -6.01
N THR A 46 10.47 4.82 -7.25
CA THR A 46 9.60 5.97 -7.55
C THR A 46 8.24 5.85 -6.87
N LYS A 47 7.65 4.65 -6.83
CA LYS A 47 6.37 4.43 -6.17
C LYS A 47 6.51 4.51 -4.65
N ALA A 48 7.55 3.91 -4.07
CA ALA A 48 7.88 4.04 -2.65
C ALA A 48 7.96 5.51 -2.21
N LYS A 49 8.73 6.35 -2.92
CA LYS A 49 8.85 7.79 -2.63
C LYS A 49 7.50 8.52 -2.63
N ARG A 50 6.60 8.18 -3.56
CA ARG A 50 5.25 8.77 -3.64
C ARG A 50 4.34 8.31 -2.51
N LEU A 51 4.44 7.05 -2.11
CA LEU A 51 3.71 6.50 -0.97
C LEU A 51 4.15 7.18 0.33
N ILE A 52 5.47 7.31 0.56
CA ILE A 52 6.03 8.02 1.73
C ILE A 52 5.54 9.47 1.76
N ALA A 53 5.68 10.21 0.65
CA ALA A 53 5.22 11.61 0.61
C ALA A 53 3.70 11.74 0.85
N THR A 54 2.91 10.76 0.39
CA THR A 54 1.45 10.75 0.66
C THR A 54 1.17 10.43 2.13
N ALA A 55 1.89 9.48 2.73
CA ALA A 55 1.71 9.09 4.12
C ALA A 55 2.18 10.18 5.10
N GLN A 56 3.13 11.03 4.71
CA GLN A 56 3.54 12.21 5.45
C GLN A 56 2.52 13.36 5.38
N ASP A 57 1.89 13.58 4.21
CA ASP A 57 0.93 14.67 4.01
C ASP A 57 -0.48 14.36 4.55
N TYR A 58 -0.97 13.14 4.35
CA TYR A 58 -2.34 12.77 4.66
C TYR A 58 -2.74 13.06 6.13
N PRO A 59 -1.91 12.76 7.15
CA PRO A 59 -2.28 13.04 8.53
C PRO A 59 -2.47 14.54 8.80
N GLN A 60 -1.69 15.40 8.12
CA GLN A 60 -1.78 16.87 8.25
C GLN A 60 -3.06 17.43 7.63
N GLU A 61 -3.57 16.81 6.57
CA GLU A 61 -4.80 17.24 5.90
C GLU A 61 -6.08 16.75 6.60
N ASN A 62 -5.96 15.86 7.59
CA ASN A 62 -7.08 15.16 8.22
C ASN A 62 -7.11 15.28 9.76
N ASP A 63 -6.38 16.22 10.36
CA ASP A 63 -6.28 16.41 11.81
C ASP A 63 -5.80 15.14 12.57
N LEU A 64 -4.84 14.42 11.98
CA LEU A 64 -4.29 13.14 12.46
C LEU A 64 -2.78 13.19 12.65
N GLU A 65 -2.20 14.36 12.90
CA GLU A 65 -0.74 14.61 12.86
C GLU A 65 0.08 13.73 13.81
N GLN A 66 -0.54 13.21 14.87
CA GLN A 66 0.10 12.33 15.86
C GLN A 66 -0.09 10.84 15.56
N ALA A 67 -0.87 10.48 14.53
CA ALA A 67 -1.09 9.09 14.18
C ALA A 67 0.19 8.54 13.53
N PRO A 68 0.79 7.46 14.07
CA PRO A 68 1.83 6.75 13.34
C PRO A 68 1.25 6.22 12.03
N TRP A 69 2.12 5.96 11.06
CA TRP A 69 1.70 5.37 9.80
C TRP A 69 2.69 4.32 9.32
N ARG A 70 2.16 3.34 8.59
CA ARG A 70 2.95 2.34 7.88
C ARG A 70 2.46 2.20 6.44
N ILE A 71 3.35 1.72 5.58
CA ILE A 71 3.04 1.40 4.19
C ILE A 71 3.08 -0.11 4.04
N ASP A 72 1.95 -0.67 3.64
CA ASP A 72 1.76 -2.11 3.48
C ASP A 72 1.60 -2.47 2.00
N VAL A 73 1.85 -3.73 1.67
CA VAL A 73 1.55 -4.29 0.34
C VAL A 73 0.63 -5.49 0.52
N VAL A 74 -0.48 -5.51 -0.20
CA VAL A 74 -1.38 -6.65 -0.32
C VAL A 74 -1.20 -7.25 -1.69
N SER A 75 -0.71 -8.49 -1.75
CA SER A 75 -0.61 -9.23 -3.00
C SER A 75 -1.74 -10.24 -3.14
N ILE A 76 -2.36 -10.28 -4.32
CA ILE A 76 -3.45 -11.16 -4.68
C ILE A 76 -2.99 -12.02 -5.86
N HIS A 77 -2.97 -13.33 -5.68
CA HIS A 77 -2.65 -14.27 -6.72
C HIS A 77 -3.90 -14.98 -7.20
N LEU A 78 -4.22 -14.82 -8.48
CA LEU A 78 -5.31 -15.51 -9.14
C LEU A 78 -4.78 -16.51 -10.17
N ASP A 79 -5.50 -17.60 -10.41
CA ASP A 79 -5.26 -18.44 -11.58
C ASP A 79 -5.77 -17.76 -12.87
N ASN A 80 -5.57 -18.43 -14.02
CA ASN A 80 -6.01 -17.91 -15.31
C ASN A 80 -7.54 -17.77 -15.44
N SER A 81 -8.31 -18.48 -14.61
CA SER A 81 -9.77 -18.39 -14.56
C SER A 81 -10.26 -17.26 -13.64
N GLY A 82 -9.35 -16.60 -12.93
CA GLY A 82 -9.65 -15.57 -11.93
C GLY A 82 -9.97 -16.14 -10.54
N LYS A 83 -9.78 -17.45 -10.32
CA LYS A 83 -9.95 -18.06 -9.00
C LYS A 83 -8.82 -17.59 -8.10
N LEU A 84 -9.18 -17.20 -6.87
CA LEU A 84 -8.22 -16.85 -5.83
C LEU A 84 -7.37 -18.07 -5.46
N LEU A 85 -6.06 -17.91 -5.57
CA LEU A 85 -5.08 -18.90 -5.12
C LEU A 85 -4.52 -18.50 -3.76
N GLU A 86 -4.15 -17.22 -3.60
CA GLU A 86 -3.44 -16.73 -2.41
C GLU A 86 -3.67 -15.24 -2.21
N VAL A 87 -3.70 -14.81 -0.94
CA VAL A 87 -3.58 -13.41 -0.53
C VAL A 87 -2.47 -13.33 0.50
N ASN A 88 -1.48 -12.47 0.25
CA ASN A 88 -0.43 -12.16 1.23
C ASN A 88 -0.46 -10.69 1.59
N HIS A 89 -0.36 -10.39 2.88
CA HIS A 89 -0.26 -9.04 3.42
C HIS A 89 1.13 -8.86 4.03
N ILE A 90 1.92 -7.98 3.43
CA ILE A 90 3.25 -7.63 3.87
C ILE A 90 3.15 -6.28 4.58
N GLN A 91 3.38 -6.28 5.89
CA GLN A 91 3.38 -5.06 6.69
C GLN A 91 4.75 -4.39 6.65
N ILE A 92 4.78 -3.06 6.72
CA ILE A 92 6.03 -2.27 6.73
C ILE A 92 6.88 -2.60 5.48
N ALA A 93 6.20 -2.67 4.33
CA ALA A 93 6.82 -3.03 3.06
C ALA A 93 7.71 -1.92 2.49
N VAL A 94 7.51 -0.68 2.94
CA VAL A 94 8.32 0.48 2.59
C VAL A 94 8.72 1.18 3.88
N GLY A 95 10.02 1.26 4.14
CA GLY A 95 10.57 2.03 5.26
C GLY A 95 10.81 3.49 4.85
N GLU A 96 10.85 4.38 5.84
CA GLU A 96 11.53 5.66 5.66
C GLU A 96 13.02 5.35 5.42
N GLU A 97 13.52 5.58 4.20
CA GLU A 97 14.97 5.69 4.02
C GLU A 97 15.40 6.89 4.90
N GLY A 98 16.25 6.62 5.90
CA GLY A 98 16.84 7.65 6.75
C GLY A 98 17.69 8.65 5.97
#